data_AF-A0A117KBQ2-F1
#
_entry.id   AF-A0A117KBQ2-F1
#
_cell.length_a   1.000
_cell.length_b   1.000
_cell.length_c   1.000
_cell.angle_alpha   90.00
_cell.angle_beta   90.00
_cell.angle_gamma   90.00
#
_symmetry.space_group_name_H-M   'P 1'
#
loop_
_entity.id
_entity.type
_entity.pdbx_description
1 polymer ?
#
loop_
_entity_poly.entity_id
_entity_poly.type
_entity_poly.pdbx_seq_one_letter_code
_entity_poly.pdbx_strand_id
1 'polypeptide(L)'
;MKILSKIIGLITVFLISANSFAQIKNEKSATIKIFGNGNTCKNILEAAGNVKKVSSVRWNMDTKIAEISYDSSKTNMDEILTRIALAGFDNEKFLAPDDAYAKLDSSCRYKRDLKPVSKTSKANSTVKNNDEHSMMGHSQMDMSKKDMSQLEPVFKSYFSLKDAFIKSDAGLTSSNAKELLDAVASVDMSKLKSDEHSTWMNVMKDIEAGAKSITQIKDINKQREAFAKLSEKVYSLAKVTKLSSPVYYQHCPMFNKGEGANWLSMDSTIKNPYYGSQMISCGSTAETVYNK
;
A
#
# COMPACT_ATOMS: atom_id res chain seq x y z
N MET A 1 29.69 49.36 34.81
CA MET A 1 29.83 47.92 35.17
C MET A 1 28.48 47.25 34.93
N LYS A 2 28.44 46.13 34.17
CA LYS A 2 28.21 44.74 34.66
C LYS A 2 26.82 44.55 35.29
N ILE A 3 25.96 43.59 34.89
CA ILE A 3 26.09 42.44 33.96
C ILE A 3 24.73 42.18 33.28
N LEU A 4 24.71 41.60 32.07
CA LEU A 4 23.47 41.08 31.46
C LEU A 4 22.94 39.90 32.30
N SER A 5 21.70 40.00 32.80
CA SER A 5 21.05 38.86 33.45
C SER A 5 20.73 37.79 32.39
N LYS A 6 21.33 36.61 32.54
CA LYS A 6 21.15 35.50 31.60
C LYS A 6 19.83 34.80 31.91
N ILE A 7 18.88 34.82 30.98
CA ILE A 7 17.76 33.85 30.99
C ILE A 7 18.34 32.50 30.53
N ILE A 8 18.93 31.78 31.48
CA ILE A 8 19.25 30.36 31.33
C ILE A 8 17.92 29.63 31.49
N GLY A 9 17.31 29.25 30.37
CA GLY A 9 16.16 28.35 30.38
C GLY A 9 16.53 27.06 31.12
N LEU A 10 15.70 26.63 32.06
CA LEU A 10 15.98 25.44 32.87
C LEU A 10 16.01 24.19 31.97
N ILE A 11 17.22 23.75 31.62
CA ILE A 11 17.46 22.38 31.21
C ILE A 11 17.32 21.54 32.49
N THR A 12 16.12 21.04 32.75
CA THR A 12 15.87 20.11 33.86
C THR A 12 16.63 18.82 33.62
N VAL A 13 17.79 18.71 34.28
CA VAL A 13 18.64 17.51 34.28
C VAL A 13 17.85 16.37 34.94
N PHE A 14 17.22 15.53 34.13
CA PHE A 14 16.58 14.32 34.60
C PHE A 14 17.65 13.29 34.95
N LEU A 15 17.63 12.77 36.18
CA LEU A 15 18.68 11.87 36.67
C LEU A 15 18.69 10.56 35.85
N ILE A 16 19.82 10.31 35.18
CA ILE A 16 20.08 9.05 34.49
C ILE A 16 20.33 7.96 35.54
N SER A 17 19.27 7.27 35.95
CA SER A 17 19.40 6.01 36.67
C SER A 17 19.94 4.95 35.70
N ALA A 18 21.18 4.52 35.92
CA ALA A 18 21.94 3.66 35.01
C ALA A 18 21.36 2.23 34.91
N ASN A 19 20.35 2.08 34.05
CA ASN A 19 19.84 0.80 33.60
C ASN A 19 20.49 0.47 32.26
N SER A 20 21.04 -0.75 32.13
CA SER A 20 21.90 -1.17 31.01
C SER A 20 21.15 -1.45 29.70
N PHE A 21 20.41 -0.46 29.19
CA PHE A 21 19.87 -0.48 27.84
C PHE A 21 20.96 -0.12 26.83
N ALA A 22 21.10 -0.94 25.77
CA ALA A 22 22.15 -0.75 24.77
C ALA A 22 21.87 0.50 23.91
N GLN A 23 22.83 1.43 23.91
CA GLN A 23 22.74 2.75 23.27
C GLN A 23 22.25 2.67 21.81
N ILE A 24 21.26 3.51 21.48
CA ILE A 24 20.78 3.75 20.12
C ILE A 24 21.80 4.65 19.40
N LYS A 25 22.20 4.31 18.16
CA LYS A 25 23.32 4.99 17.49
C LYS A 25 22.93 6.26 16.75
N ASN A 26 21.82 6.24 16.01
CA ASN A 26 21.34 7.38 15.22
C ASN A 26 20.02 7.91 15.80
N GLU A 27 20.05 8.20 17.10
CA GLU A 27 18.86 8.46 17.91
C GLU A 27 18.13 9.74 17.49
N LYS A 28 16.84 9.60 17.15
CA LYS A 28 15.85 10.69 17.12
C LYS A 28 14.82 10.41 18.20
N SER A 29 14.31 11.45 18.85
CA SER A 29 13.24 11.33 19.84
C SER A 29 12.10 12.32 19.59
N ALA A 30 10.90 11.97 20.05
CA ALA A 30 9.73 12.83 20.10
C ALA A 30 8.72 12.32 21.14
N THR A 31 7.76 13.16 21.51
CA THR A 31 6.59 12.80 22.31
C THR A 31 5.33 12.81 21.45
N ILE A 32 4.38 11.91 21.76
CA ILE A 32 3.12 11.78 21.02
C ILE A 32 2.02 11.17 21.89
N LYS A 33 0.75 11.57 21.69
CA LYS A 33 -0.38 10.99 22.42
C LYS A 33 -0.73 9.60 21.89
N ILE A 34 -0.87 8.65 22.81
CA ILE A 34 -1.32 7.28 22.53
C ILE A 34 -2.40 6.93 23.55
N PHE A 35 -3.56 6.49 23.07
CA PHE A 35 -4.72 6.21 23.89
C PHE A 35 -4.60 4.86 24.59
N GLY A 36 -4.87 4.84 25.89
CA GLY A 36 -4.84 3.65 26.75
C GLY A 36 -5.30 4.00 28.17
N ASN A 37 -5.62 3.00 28.99
CA ASN A 37 -6.21 3.13 30.32
C ASN A 37 -5.63 2.06 31.28
N GLY A 38 -4.75 2.41 32.21
CA GLY A 38 -4.24 1.46 33.21
C GLY A 38 -2.83 0.90 32.94
N ASN A 39 -2.23 0.29 33.97
CA ASN A 39 -0.82 -0.13 33.95
C ASN A 39 -0.55 -1.40 33.11
N THR A 40 -1.52 -2.32 33.00
CA THR A 40 -1.42 -3.49 32.11
C THR A 40 -1.17 -3.08 30.65
N CYS A 41 -1.78 -1.97 30.25
CA CYS A 41 -1.82 -1.47 28.89
C CYS A 41 -0.52 -0.81 28.50
N LYS A 42 0.11 -0.11 29.45
CA LYS A 42 1.48 0.37 29.34
C LYS A 42 2.42 -0.74 28.91
N ASN A 43 2.37 -1.90 29.58
CA ASN A 43 3.27 -3.02 29.26
C ASN A 43 3.07 -3.54 27.82
N ILE A 44 1.82 -3.63 27.34
CA ILE A 44 1.52 -4.11 25.98
C ILE A 44 1.95 -3.07 24.92
N LEU A 45 1.64 -1.79 25.16
CA LEU A 45 2.01 -0.65 24.32
C LEU A 45 3.53 -0.52 24.20
N GLU A 46 4.24 -0.52 25.34
CA GLU A 46 5.69 -0.47 25.38
C GLU A 46 6.31 -1.72 24.73
N ALA A 47 5.77 -2.92 24.94
CA ALA A 47 6.27 -4.13 24.28
C ALA A 47 6.13 -4.10 22.75
N ALA A 48 5.07 -3.49 22.21
CA ALA A 48 4.88 -3.32 20.77
C ALA A 48 5.79 -2.22 20.17
N GLY A 49 6.03 -1.15 20.93
CA GLY A 49 6.91 -0.05 20.54
C GLY A 49 8.41 -0.39 20.62
N ASN A 50 8.83 -1.11 21.66
CA ASN A 50 10.24 -1.40 21.96
C ASN A 50 10.83 -2.48 21.03
N VAL A 51 11.94 -2.16 20.37
CA VAL A 51 12.75 -3.14 19.61
C VAL A 51 14.22 -2.94 19.93
N LYS A 52 14.89 -4.02 20.39
CA LYS A 52 16.25 -4.02 20.93
C LYS A 52 17.27 -3.40 19.95
N LYS A 53 17.90 -2.28 20.35
CA LYS A 53 18.85 -1.47 19.53
C LYS A 53 18.24 -0.80 18.28
N VAL A 54 16.90 -0.64 18.24
CA VAL A 54 16.14 -0.06 17.13
C VAL A 54 15.19 1.03 17.62
N SER A 55 14.37 0.78 18.65
CA SER A 55 13.45 1.76 19.22
C SER A 55 13.18 1.53 20.71
N SER A 56 12.98 2.65 21.43
CA SER A 56 12.58 2.77 22.82
C SER A 56 11.23 3.49 22.88
N VAL A 57 10.28 2.98 23.66
CA VAL A 57 8.97 3.59 23.89
C VAL A 57 8.64 3.52 25.38
N ARG A 58 8.27 4.67 25.95
CA ARG A 58 7.95 4.84 27.37
C ARG A 58 6.65 5.64 27.50
N TRP A 59 5.58 5.02 27.99
CA TRP A 59 4.24 5.64 28.05
C TRP A 59 3.85 6.02 29.48
N ASN A 60 3.36 7.25 29.63
CA ASN A 60 2.79 7.77 30.87
C ASN A 60 1.25 7.64 30.82
N MET A 61 0.68 7.05 31.87
CA MET A 61 -0.75 6.73 31.96
C MET A 61 -1.63 7.95 32.22
N ASP A 62 -1.11 8.89 33.01
CA ASP A 62 -1.83 10.07 33.50
C ASP A 62 -2.00 11.11 32.39
N THR A 63 -0.94 11.33 31.61
CA THR A 63 -0.91 12.25 30.47
C THR A 63 -1.33 11.59 29.15
N LYS A 64 -1.26 10.24 29.07
CA LYS A 64 -1.45 9.44 27.86
C LYS A 64 -0.44 9.76 26.75
N ILE A 65 0.76 10.21 27.12
CA ILE A 65 1.86 10.54 26.21
C ILE A 65 2.90 9.42 26.23
N ALA A 66 3.32 8.99 25.04
CA ALA A 66 4.54 8.20 24.85
C ALA A 66 5.73 9.12 24.55
N GLU A 67 6.82 8.94 25.29
CA GLU A 67 8.17 9.31 24.86
C GLU A 67 8.71 8.18 23.97
N ILE A 68 9.14 8.52 22.76
CA ILE A 68 9.64 7.57 21.77
C ILE A 68 11.02 8.02 21.31
N SER A 69 12.00 7.11 21.33
CA SER A 69 13.31 7.32 20.69
C SER A 69 13.69 6.15 19.79
N TYR A 70 14.41 6.40 18.70
CA TYR A 70 14.67 5.38 17.68
C TYR A 70 15.91 5.63 16.83
N ASP A 71 16.49 4.53 16.33
CA ASP A 71 17.58 4.55 15.36
C ASP A 71 17.02 4.89 13.98
N SER A 72 17.20 6.15 13.58
CA SER A 72 16.68 6.67 12.32
C SER A 72 17.35 6.10 11.05
N SER A 73 18.30 5.16 11.20
CA SER A 73 18.83 4.34 10.09
C SER A 73 18.14 2.96 9.96
N LYS A 74 17.33 2.55 10.93
CA LYS A 74 16.73 1.20 11.01
C LYS A 74 15.20 1.18 11.09
N THR A 75 14.57 2.28 11.48
CA THR A 75 13.12 2.42 11.63
C THR A 75 12.75 3.90 11.59
N ASN A 76 11.45 4.20 11.57
CA ASN A 76 10.92 5.55 11.66
C ASN A 76 9.75 5.62 12.66
N MET A 77 9.31 6.84 12.99
CA MET A 77 8.19 7.08 13.91
C MET A 77 6.91 6.32 13.49
N ASP A 78 6.63 6.25 12.20
CA ASP A 78 5.35 5.78 11.69
C ASP A 78 5.26 4.24 11.72
N GLU A 79 6.38 3.55 11.51
CA GLU A 79 6.52 2.11 11.82
C GLU A 79 6.28 1.81 13.30
N ILE A 80 6.87 2.60 14.21
CA ILE A 80 6.74 2.38 15.67
C ILE A 80 5.29 2.56 16.11
N LEU A 81 4.64 3.63 15.64
CA LEU A 81 3.23 3.89 15.92
C LEU A 81 2.29 2.87 15.24
N THR A 82 2.66 2.35 14.07
CA THR A 82 1.92 1.26 13.43
C THR A 82 1.98 -0.02 14.27
N ARG A 83 3.14 -0.39 14.82
CA ARG A 83 3.22 -1.56 15.74
C ARG A 83 2.35 -1.37 16.99
N ILE A 84 2.33 -0.17 17.54
CA ILE A 84 1.49 0.16 18.71
C ILE A 84 -0.01 0.10 18.38
N ALA A 85 -0.42 0.58 17.19
CA ALA A 85 -1.78 0.44 16.70
C ALA A 85 -2.16 -1.03 16.44
N LEU A 86 -1.26 -1.84 15.87
CA LEU A 86 -1.49 -3.29 15.69
C LEU A 86 -1.61 -4.04 17.02
N ALA A 87 -1.05 -3.52 18.11
CA ALA A 87 -1.23 -4.03 19.47
C ALA A 87 -2.54 -3.58 20.14
N GLY A 88 -3.38 -2.78 19.45
CA GLY A 88 -4.70 -2.36 19.91
C GLY A 88 -4.82 -0.89 20.32
N PHE A 89 -3.73 -0.10 20.34
CA PHE A 89 -3.72 1.25 20.89
C PHE A 89 -3.70 2.35 19.82
N ASP A 90 -4.77 3.14 19.77
CA ASP A 90 -4.86 4.31 18.89
C ASP A 90 -3.82 5.36 19.23
N ASN A 91 -3.33 6.06 18.22
CA ASN A 91 -2.47 7.23 18.37
C ASN A 91 -2.89 8.32 17.36
N GLU A 92 -2.22 9.47 17.39
CA GLU A 92 -2.57 10.64 16.56
C GLU A 92 -2.51 10.39 15.03
N LYS A 93 -1.81 9.34 14.58
CA LYS A 93 -1.71 8.97 13.16
C LYS A 93 -2.45 7.70 12.79
N PHE A 94 -2.42 6.68 13.64
CA PHE A 94 -2.89 5.34 13.30
C PHE A 94 -3.99 4.88 14.26
N LEU A 95 -5.12 4.50 13.67
CA LEU A 95 -6.22 3.85 14.36
C LEU A 95 -5.95 2.33 14.40
N ALA A 96 -6.02 1.73 15.58
CA ALA A 96 -5.83 0.29 15.77
C ALA A 96 -6.90 -0.55 15.01
N PRO A 97 -6.59 -1.77 14.57
CA PRO A 97 -7.61 -2.71 14.08
C PRO A 97 -8.70 -2.94 15.12
N ASP A 98 -9.97 -3.05 14.69
CA ASP A 98 -11.09 -3.22 15.63
C ASP A 98 -11.02 -4.53 16.39
N ASP A 99 -10.45 -5.59 15.80
CA ASP A 99 -10.23 -6.86 16.44
C ASP A 99 -9.05 -6.81 17.44
N ALA A 100 -7.95 -6.13 17.10
CA ALA A 100 -6.83 -5.90 18.03
C ALA A 100 -7.28 -5.09 19.24
N TYR A 101 -8.01 -3.99 19.02
CA TYR A 101 -8.63 -3.19 20.07
C TYR A 101 -9.69 -3.98 20.87
N ALA A 102 -10.48 -4.86 20.24
CA ALA A 102 -11.43 -5.71 20.96
C ALA A 102 -10.75 -6.80 21.81
N LYS A 103 -9.60 -7.31 21.36
CA LYS A 103 -8.75 -8.27 22.08
C LYS A 103 -8.00 -7.66 23.27
N LEU A 104 -7.87 -6.33 23.35
CA LEU A 104 -7.41 -5.67 24.56
C LEU A 104 -8.33 -6.03 25.73
N ASP A 105 -7.73 -6.19 26.92
CA ASP A 105 -8.48 -6.34 28.15
C ASP A 105 -9.46 -5.17 28.36
N SER A 106 -10.56 -5.46 29.05
CA SER A 106 -11.59 -4.51 29.46
C SER A 106 -11.03 -3.22 30.08
N SER A 107 -9.97 -3.28 30.89
CA SER A 107 -9.33 -2.10 31.48
C SER A 107 -8.67 -1.20 30.43
N CYS A 108 -8.04 -1.79 29.40
CA CYS A 108 -7.27 -1.08 28.38
C CYS A 108 -8.10 -0.36 27.32
N ARG A 109 -9.41 -0.64 27.25
CA ARG A 109 -10.32 -0.10 26.24
C ARG A 109 -10.82 1.31 26.64
N TYR A 110 -11.05 2.17 25.65
CA TYR A 110 -11.39 3.59 25.80
C TYR A 110 -12.29 4.05 24.64
N LYS A 111 -13.07 5.11 24.81
CA LYS A 111 -13.96 5.60 23.73
C LYS A 111 -13.14 6.06 22.52
N ARG A 112 -13.43 5.49 21.35
CA ARG A 112 -12.70 5.73 20.08
C ARG A 112 -13.44 6.77 19.25
N ASP A 113 -13.09 8.03 19.41
CA ASP A 113 -13.83 9.18 18.85
C ASP A 113 -13.70 9.37 17.33
N LEU A 114 -13.06 8.44 16.61
CA LEU A 114 -12.69 8.55 15.19
C LEU A 114 -13.46 7.60 14.25
N LYS A 115 -14.53 6.92 14.70
CA LYS A 115 -15.34 6.01 13.85
C LYS A 115 -16.86 6.26 13.91
N PRO A 116 -17.52 6.59 12.79
CA PRO A 116 -18.97 6.48 12.64
C PRO A 116 -19.41 5.03 12.35
N VAL A 117 -20.68 4.69 12.61
CA VAL A 117 -21.19 3.30 12.61
C VAL A 117 -22.38 3.13 11.63
N SER A 118 -22.44 2.01 10.90
CA SER A 118 -23.63 1.59 10.12
C SER A 118 -23.82 0.06 10.10
N LYS A 119 -24.93 -0.43 9.55
CA LYS A 119 -25.54 -1.76 9.83
C LYS A 119 -25.91 -2.60 8.57
N THR A 120 -26.47 -3.79 8.83
CA THR A 120 -26.59 -4.98 7.95
C THR A 120 -27.96 -5.13 7.21
N SER A 121 -27.99 -5.82 6.04
CA SER A 121 -28.80 -7.07 5.76
C SER A 121 -29.55 -7.25 4.40
N LYS A 122 -29.45 -8.48 3.83
CA LYS A 122 -30.43 -9.29 3.01
C LYS A 122 -31.05 -8.77 1.69
N ALA A 123 -31.69 -9.56 0.79
CA ALA A 123 -31.46 -10.93 0.25
C ALA A 123 -32.45 -11.31 -0.92
N ASN A 124 -31.97 -12.07 -1.95
CA ASN A 124 -32.63 -12.98 -2.94
C ASN A 124 -34.00 -12.73 -3.66
N SER A 125 -34.04 -13.04 -4.98
CA SER A 125 -35.01 -13.93 -5.74
C SER A 125 -34.85 -13.77 -7.29
N THR A 126 -34.25 -14.69 -8.08
CA THR A 126 -34.77 -15.92 -8.77
C THR A 126 -35.64 -15.74 -10.03
N VAL A 127 -35.25 -16.34 -11.18
CA VAL A 127 -36.10 -17.08 -12.18
C VAL A 127 -35.23 -17.71 -13.31
N LYS A 128 -35.80 -18.64 -14.11
CA LYS A 128 -35.22 -19.50 -15.18
C LYS A 128 -35.72 -19.09 -16.59
N ASN A 129 -35.21 -19.50 -17.77
CA ASN A 129 -34.03 -20.28 -18.27
C ASN A 129 -33.74 -19.78 -19.74
N ASN A 130 -33.18 -20.43 -20.78
CA ASN A 130 -32.70 -21.80 -21.14
C ASN A 130 -31.64 -21.75 -22.29
N ASP A 131 -31.38 -22.90 -22.94
CA ASP A 131 -30.80 -23.14 -24.29
C ASP A 131 -29.29 -22.92 -24.56
N GLU A 132 -28.61 -24.04 -24.82
CA GLU A 132 -27.24 -24.21 -25.33
C GLU A 132 -27.29 -24.80 -26.78
N HIS A 133 -26.24 -25.00 -27.60
CA HIS A 133 -24.82 -25.36 -27.41
C HIS A 133 -24.01 -24.88 -28.64
N SER A 134 -22.67 -24.94 -28.74
CA SER A 134 -21.48 -24.87 -27.85
C SER A 134 -20.25 -25.06 -28.81
N MET A 135 -18.95 -24.92 -28.52
CA MET A 135 -18.14 -24.88 -27.29
C MET A 135 -16.96 -23.91 -27.46
N MET A 136 -16.53 -23.26 -26.38
CA MET A 136 -15.10 -23.13 -26.02
C MET A 136 -15.02 -22.86 -24.51
N GLY A 137 -14.54 -23.83 -23.73
CA GLY A 137 -14.64 -23.81 -22.28
C GLY A 137 -13.63 -22.87 -21.62
N HIS A 138 -14.11 -21.80 -20.99
CA HIS A 138 -13.32 -21.09 -19.97
C HIS A 138 -13.70 -21.65 -18.59
N SER A 139 -12.79 -22.42 -18.00
CA SER A 139 -13.05 -23.13 -16.74
C SER A 139 -13.31 -22.15 -15.61
N GLN A 140 -14.50 -22.23 -14.98
CA GLN A 140 -14.73 -21.56 -13.70
C GLN A 140 -13.95 -22.29 -12.60
N MET A 141 -12.77 -21.79 -12.28
CA MET A 141 -12.16 -22.08 -10.99
C MET A 141 -12.90 -21.29 -9.91
N ASP A 142 -13.89 -21.93 -9.27
CA ASP A 142 -14.29 -21.51 -7.94
C ASP A 142 -13.13 -21.78 -6.97
N MET A 143 -12.33 -20.74 -6.74
CA MET A 143 -11.27 -20.74 -5.74
C MET A 143 -11.45 -19.56 -4.80
N SER A 144 -12.30 -19.79 -3.79
CA SER A 144 -12.18 -19.20 -2.45
C SER A 144 -11.79 -17.70 -2.42
N LYS A 145 -12.78 -16.82 -2.56
CA LYS A 145 -12.67 -15.34 -2.53
C LYS A 145 -12.23 -14.74 -1.17
N LYS A 146 -11.38 -15.42 -0.40
CA LYS A 146 -11.07 -15.11 1.01
C LYS A 146 -9.71 -14.40 1.22
N ASP A 147 -8.78 -14.52 0.27
CA ASP A 147 -7.39 -14.03 0.41
C ASP A 147 -6.88 -13.14 -0.75
N MET A 148 -7.72 -12.85 -1.75
CA MET A 148 -7.36 -11.98 -2.88
C MET A 148 -7.12 -10.53 -2.42
N SER A 149 -6.07 -9.92 -2.95
CA SER A 149 -5.70 -8.53 -2.64
C SER A 149 -6.73 -7.53 -3.19
N GLN A 150 -6.91 -6.39 -2.51
CA GLN A 150 -7.71 -5.28 -3.08
C GLN A 150 -7.08 -4.68 -4.36
N LEU A 151 -5.85 -5.08 -4.71
CA LEU A 151 -5.21 -4.70 -5.96
C LEU A 151 -5.59 -5.58 -7.15
N GLU A 152 -6.30 -6.71 -6.95
CA GLU A 152 -6.77 -7.57 -8.06
C GLU A 152 -7.54 -6.80 -9.15
N PRO A 153 -8.48 -5.88 -8.84
CA PRO A 153 -9.16 -5.07 -9.85
C PRO A 153 -8.20 -4.13 -10.58
N VAL A 154 -7.20 -3.57 -9.90
CA VAL A 154 -6.19 -2.66 -10.49
C VAL A 154 -5.33 -3.42 -11.49
N PHE A 155 -4.85 -4.62 -11.15
CA PHE A 155 -4.10 -5.46 -12.08
C PHE A 155 -4.97 -5.90 -13.27
N LYS A 156 -6.23 -6.29 -13.02
CA LYS A 156 -7.17 -6.67 -14.08
C LYS A 156 -7.38 -5.53 -15.08
N SER A 157 -7.72 -4.33 -14.62
CA SER A 157 -7.90 -3.16 -15.49
C SER A 157 -6.59 -2.71 -16.16
N TYR A 158 -5.44 -2.88 -15.50
CA TYR A 158 -4.13 -2.66 -16.13
C TYR A 158 -3.91 -3.60 -17.31
N PHE A 159 -4.20 -4.91 -17.17
CA PHE A 159 -4.05 -5.86 -18.27
C PHE A 159 -5.02 -5.57 -19.42
N SER A 160 -6.27 -5.19 -19.13
CA SER A 160 -7.23 -4.75 -20.15
C SER A 160 -6.76 -3.50 -20.91
N LEU A 161 -6.19 -2.51 -20.22
CA LEU A 161 -5.54 -1.35 -20.84
C LEU A 161 -4.32 -1.75 -21.70
N LYS A 162 -3.43 -2.61 -21.17
CA LYS A 162 -2.27 -3.14 -21.89
C LYS A 162 -2.67 -3.87 -23.18
N ASP A 163 -3.79 -4.60 -23.17
CA ASP A 163 -4.29 -5.29 -24.37
C ASP A 163 -5.06 -4.37 -25.33
N ALA A 164 -5.64 -3.25 -24.86
CA ALA A 164 -6.15 -2.19 -25.73
C ALA A 164 -5.03 -1.54 -26.56
N PHE A 165 -3.86 -1.29 -25.95
CA PHE A 165 -2.69 -0.74 -26.64
C PHE A 165 -2.16 -1.61 -27.80
N ILE A 166 -2.30 -2.95 -27.71
CA ILE A 166 -1.94 -3.86 -28.80
C ILE A 166 -2.80 -3.59 -30.04
N LYS A 167 -4.10 -3.36 -29.83
CA LYS A 167 -5.07 -3.03 -30.91
C LYS A 167 -4.83 -1.66 -31.54
N SER A 168 -4.01 -0.81 -30.90
CA SER A 168 -3.65 0.55 -31.37
C SER A 168 -4.84 1.51 -31.54
N ASP A 169 -5.95 1.24 -30.87
CA ASP A 169 -7.15 2.07 -30.86
C ASP A 169 -7.07 3.06 -29.67
N ALA A 170 -6.94 4.35 -29.98
CA ALA A 170 -6.82 5.40 -28.96
C ALA A 170 -8.11 5.62 -28.14
N GLY A 171 -9.28 5.38 -28.73
CA GLY A 171 -10.57 5.52 -28.05
C GLY A 171 -10.79 4.39 -27.05
N LEU A 172 -10.60 3.14 -27.50
CA LEU A 172 -10.64 1.96 -26.63
C LEU A 172 -9.59 2.05 -25.50
N THR A 173 -8.41 2.58 -25.81
CA THR A 173 -7.34 2.84 -24.83
C THR A 173 -7.78 3.87 -23.78
N SER A 174 -8.38 5.00 -24.18
CA SER A 174 -8.96 5.97 -23.23
C SER A 174 -10.07 5.36 -22.35
N SER A 175 -10.93 4.49 -22.90
CA SER A 175 -11.96 3.80 -22.12
C SER A 175 -11.36 2.86 -21.08
N ASN A 176 -10.40 2.01 -21.44
CA ASN A 176 -9.75 1.09 -20.50
C ASN A 176 -8.92 1.83 -19.45
N ALA A 177 -8.34 2.99 -19.79
CA ALA A 177 -7.64 3.85 -18.84
C ALA A 177 -8.60 4.50 -17.82
N LYS A 178 -9.86 4.74 -18.20
CA LYS A 178 -10.91 5.20 -17.27
C LYS A 178 -11.32 4.09 -16.30
N GLU A 179 -11.45 2.85 -16.78
CA GLU A 179 -11.71 1.68 -15.91
C GLU A 179 -10.56 1.46 -14.92
N LEU A 180 -9.30 1.61 -15.34
CA LEU A 180 -8.16 1.56 -14.42
C LEU A 180 -8.18 2.70 -13.40
N LEU A 181 -8.53 3.93 -13.81
CA LEU A 181 -8.66 5.07 -12.90
C LEU A 181 -9.75 4.83 -11.84
N ASP A 182 -10.88 4.23 -12.23
CA ASP A 182 -11.98 3.90 -11.32
C ASP A 182 -11.61 2.72 -10.38
N ALA A 183 -10.88 1.73 -10.87
CA ALA A 183 -10.34 0.65 -10.06
C ALA A 183 -9.35 1.18 -9.00
N VAL A 184 -8.46 2.10 -9.38
CA VAL A 184 -7.50 2.79 -8.48
C VAL A 184 -8.23 3.60 -7.42
N ALA A 185 -9.25 4.38 -7.80
CA ALA A 185 -10.08 5.15 -6.87
C ALA A 185 -10.92 4.27 -5.93
N SER A 186 -11.14 3.01 -6.28
CA SER A 186 -11.90 2.02 -5.49
C SER A 186 -11.02 1.20 -4.53
N VAL A 187 -9.70 1.39 -4.48
CA VAL A 187 -8.81 0.64 -3.57
C VAL A 187 -9.01 1.10 -2.13
N ASP A 188 -9.66 0.26 -1.34
CA ASP A 188 -9.69 0.39 0.11
C ASP A 188 -8.31 0.05 0.69
N MET A 189 -7.50 1.10 0.86
CA MET A 189 -6.12 0.99 1.35
C MET A 189 -6.03 0.34 2.74
N SER A 190 -7.11 0.33 3.53
CA SER A 190 -7.13 -0.28 4.88
C SER A 190 -7.14 -1.81 4.86
N LYS A 191 -7.43 -2.42 3.70
CA LYS A 191 -7.43 -3.87 3.46
C LYS A 191 -6.22 -4.37 2.68
N LEU A 192 -5.26 -3.49 2.36
CA LEU A 192 -3.97 -3.88 1.79
C LEU A 192 -3.06 -4.48 2.87
N LYS A 193 -2.26 -5.48 2.51
CA LYS A 193 -1.21 -6.02 3.39
C LYS A 193 -0.08 -4.98 3.53
N SER A 194 0.74 -5.09 4.58
CA SER A 194 1.82 -4.12 4.90
C SER A 194 2.60 -3.62 3.68
N ASP A 195 3.12 -4.57 2.89
CA ASP A 195 4.05 -4.26 1.81
C ASP A 195 3.31 -3.74 0.56
N GLU A 196 2.10 -4.26 0.32
CA GLU A 196 1.14 -3.73 -0.67
C GLU A 196 0.77 -2.28 -0.34
N HIS A 197 0.43 -1.98 0.93
CA HIS A 197 0.04 -0.65 1.40
C HIS A 197 1.19 0.35 1.31
N SER A 198 2.37 -0.01 1.81
CA SER A 198 3.57 0.83 1.76
C SER A 198 3.92 1.18 0.30
N THR A 199 3.90 0.19 -0.59
CA THR A 199 4.15 0.42 -2.02
C THR A 199 3.04 1.24 -2.67
N TRP A 200 1.77 0.96 -2.36
CA TRP A 200 0.60 1.70 -2.85
C TRP A 200 0.68 3.18 -2.52
N MET A 201 0.98 3.54 -1.26
CA MET A 201 1.13 4.94 -0.84
C MET A 201 2.23 5.69 -1.63
N ASN A 202 3.27 4.98 -2.07
CA ASN A 202 4.36 5.54 -2.89
C ASN A 202 4.02 5.68 -4.38
N VAL A 203 3.06 4.91 -4.92
CA VAL A 203 2.80 4.87 -6.38
C VAL A 203 1.38 5.26 -6.81
N MET A 204 0.40 5.27 -5.91
CA MET A 204 -1.03 5.43 -6.28
C MET A 204 -1.30 6.71 -7.08
N LYS A 205 -0.63 7.82 -6.73
CA LYS A 205 -0.78 9.12 -7.40
C LYS A 205 -0.16 9.13 -8.80
N ASP A 206 0.93 8.39 -9.00
CA ASP A 206 1.56 8.27 -10.32
C ASP A 206 0.73 7.38 -11.25
N ILE A 207 0.10 6.32 -10.72
CA ILE A 207 -0.84 5.47 -11.47
C ILE A 207 -2.12 6.26 -11.80
N GLU A 208 -2.70 6.98 -10.83
CA GLU A 208 -3.86 7.85 -11.04
C GLU A 208 -3.58 8.91 -12.11
N ALA A 209 -2.48 9.64 -11.99
CA ALA A 209 -2.07 10.67 -12.95
C ALA A 209 -1.76 10.09 -14.34
N GLY A 210 -1.10 8.93 -14.40
CA GLY A 210 -0.82 8.22 -15.65
C GLY A 210 -2.10 7.77 -16.37
N ALA A 211 -3.01 7.10 -15.64
CA ALA A 211 -4.29 6.64 -16.19
C ALA A 211 -5.13 7.83 -16.68
N LYS A 212 -5.27 8.87 -15.84
CA LYS A 212 -5.96 10.12 -16.19
C LYS A 212 -5.37 10.79 -17.42
N SER A 213 -4.04 10.86 -17.54
CA SER A 213 -3.36 11.37 -18.73
C SER A 213 -3.74 10.59 -19.99
N ILE A 214 -3.70 9.25 -19.94
CA ILE A 214 -4.10 8.38 -21.06
C ILE A 214 -5.56 8.62 -21.48
N THR A 215 -6.50 8.83 -20.53
CA THR A 215 -7.89 9.15 -20.89
C THR A 215 -8.05 10.43 -21.71
N GLN A 216 -7.20 11.43 -21.47
CA GLN A 216 -7.31 12.78 -22.04
C GLN A 216 -6.54 12.94 -23.37
N ILE A 217 -5.52 12.12 -23.60
CA ILE A 217 -4.70 12.15 -24.82
C ILE A 217 -5.44 11.44 -25.97
N LYS A 218 -5.54 12.09 -27.14
CA LYS A 218 -6.14 11.52 -28.37
C LYS A 218 -5.15 10.80 -29.30
N ASP A 219 -3.86 10.96 -29.07
CA ASP A 219 -2.79 10.37 -29.88
C ASP A 219 -2.25 9.08 -29.23
N ILE A 220 -2.31 7.96 -29.96
CA ILE A 220 -1.93 6.64 -29.43
C ILE A 220 -0.46 6.54 -29.00
N ASN A 221 0.44 7.31 -29.60
CA ASN A 221 1.86 7.26 -29.26
C ASN A 221 2.15 8.04 -27.97
N LYS A 222 1.50 9.19 -27.77
CA LYS A 222 1.51 9.92 -26.51
C LYS A 222 0.80 9.17 -25.38
N GLN A 223 -0.26 8.40 -25.68
CA GLN A 223 -0.85 7.46 -24.73
C GLN A 223 0.17 6.37 -24.32
N ARG A 224 0.94 5.83 -25.28
CA ARG A 224 2.01 4.84 -25.02
C ARG A 224 3.14 5.41 -24.14
N GLU A 225 3.55 6.66 -24.36
CA GLU A 225 4.54 7.36 -23.51
C GLU A 225 4.06 7.49 -22.05
N ALA A 226 2.76 7.74 -21.83
CA ALA A 226 2.17 7.79 -20.49
C ALA A 226 2.03 6.37 -19.88
N PHE A 227 1.68 5.37 -20.69
CA PHE A 227 1.54 3.97 -20.27
C PHE A 227 2.87 3.32 -19.86
N ALA A 228 3.99 3.70 -20.49
CA ALA A 228 5.32 3.27 -20.07
C ALA A 228 5.60 3.65 -18.61
N LYS A 229 5.43 4.94 -18.29
CA LYS A 229 5.62 5.49 -16.94
C LYS A 229 4.66 4.89 -15.92
N LEU A 230 3.42 4.61 -16.32
CA LEU A 230 2.44 3.92 -15.47
C LEU A 230 2.84 2.45 -15.21
N SER A 231 3.39 1.75 -16.21
CA SER A 231 3.74 0.33 -16.10
C SER A 231 4.84 0.04 -15.07
N GLU A 232 5.82 0.93 -14.93
CA GLU A 232 6.86 0.86 -13.88
C GLU A 232 6.26 0.88 -12.45
N LYS A 233 5.21 1.69 -12.28
CA LYS A 233 4.51 1.90 -11.00
C LYS A 233 3.63 0.71 -10.66
N VAL A 234 2.96 0.11 -11.65
CA VAL A 234 2.19 -1.14 -11.48
C VAL A 234 3.11 -2.35 -11.29
N TYR A 235 4.27 -2.41 -11.96
CA TYR A 235 5.32 -3.42 -11.70
C TYR A 235 5.80 -3.35 -10.24
N SER A 236 6.01 -2.15 -9.70
CA SER A 236 6.39 -1.97 -8.29
C SER A 236 5.37 -2.63 -7.34
N LEU A 237 4.06 -2.49 -7.60
CA LEU A 237 3.01 -3.20 -6.85
C LEU A 237 3.02 -4.71 -7.10
N ALA A 238 3.23 -5.17 -8.33
CA ALA A 238 3.24 -6.59 -8.67
C ALA A 238 4.33 -7.36 -7.89
N LYS A 239 5.46 -6.71 -7.56
CA LYS A 239 6.52 -7.31 -6.73
C LYS A 239 6.08 -7.60 -5.28
N VAL A 240 5.17 -6.82 -4.71
CA VAL A 240 4.73 -6.94 -3.29
C VAL A 240 3.35 -7.56 -3.13
N THR A 241 2.55 -7.60 -4.19
CA THR A 241 1.21 -8.23 -4.18
C THR A 241 1.36 -9.74 -4.35
N LYS A 242 0.62 -10.52 -3.58
CA LYS A 242 0.45 -11.96 -3.86
C LYS A 242 -0.38 -12.14 -5.14
N LEU A 243 0.21 -12.75 -6.17
CA LEU A 243 -0.42 -12.91 -7.49
C LEU A 243 -1.05 -14.29 -7.63
N SER A 244 -2.22 -14.35 -8.27
CA SER A 244 -2.98 -15.60 -8.52
C SER A 244 -2.35 -16.47 -9.62
N SER A 245 -1.43 -15.94 -10.40
CA SER A 245 -0.69 -16.62 -11.48
C SER A 245 0.64 -15.89 -11.73
N PRO A 246 1.63 -16.54 -12.39
CA PRO A 246 2.85 -15.86 -12.82
C PRO A 246 2.54 -14.69 -13.75
N VAL A 247 3.25 -13.57 -13.59
CA VAL A 247 3.15 -12.38 -14.45
C VAL A 247 4.51 -12.08 -15.04
N TYR A 248 4.57 -11.98 -16.36
CA TYR A 248 5.80 -11.75 -17.10
C TYR A 248 6.06 -10.24 -17.21
N TYR A 249 7.20 -9.80 -16.67
CA TYR A 249 7.70 -8.45 -16.89
C TYR A 249 8.49 -8.45 -18.20
N GLN A 250 7.92 -7.83 -19.23
CA GLN A 250 8.40 -7.86 -20.60
C GLN A 250 8.96 -6.49 -21.00
N HIS A 251 9.95 -6.50 -21.89
CA HIS A 251 10.76 -5.34 -22.27
C HIS A 251 10.76 -5.12 -23.79
N CYS A 252 10.70 -3.85 -24.21
CA CYS A 252 10.93 -3.43 -25.59
C CYS A 252 12.12 -2.46 -25.63
N PRO A 253 13.26 -2.82 -26.24
CA PRO A 253 14.46 -1.99 -26.24
C PRO A 253 14.41 -0.81 -27.22
N MET A 254 13.47 -0.81 -28.18
CA MET A 254 13.37 0.23 -29.21
C MET A 254 12.48 1.42 -28.81
N PHE A 255 11.66 1.27 -27.77
CA PHE A 255 10.73 2.33 -27.37
C PHE A 255 11.46 3.58 -26.85
N ASN A 256 10.76 4.72 -26.84
CA ASN A 256 11.28 6.04 -26.47
C ASN A 256 12.71 6.30 -26.99
N LYS A 257 12.87 6.23 -28.32
CA LYS A 257 14.15 6.50 -29.04
C LYS A 257 15.31 5.54 -28.67
N GLY A 258 15.02 4.38 -28.11
CA GLY A 258 16.04 3.39 -27.69
C GLY A 258 16.39 3.44 -26.20
N GLU A 259 15.73 4.28 -25.40
CA GLU A 259 15.76 4.17 -23.93
C GLU A 259 15.01 2.90 -23.45
N GLY A 260 14.06 2.42 -24.25
CA GLY A 260 13.24 1.24 -23.99
C GLY A 260 12.08 1.51 -23.03
N ALA A 261 11.24 0.48 -22.83
CA ALA A 261 10.20 0.46 -21.79
C ALA A 261 9.78 -0.96 -21.45
N ASN A 262 9.15 -1.13 -20.28
CA ASN A 262 8.70 -2.42 -19.75
C ASN A 262 7.18 -2.46 -19.56
N TRP A 263 6.57 -3.64 -19.52
CA TRP A 263 5.16 -3.85 -19.20
C TRP A 263 4.95 -5.17 -18.46
N LEU A 264 3.79 -5.34 -17.80
CA LEU A 264 3.37 -6.63 -17.25
C LEU A 264 2.46 -7.37 -18.24
N SER A 265 2.61 -8.68 -18.35
CA SER A 265 1.76 -9.55 -19.18
C SER A 265 1.38 -10.83 -18.45
N MET A 266 0.15 -11.31 -18.65
CA MET A 266 -0.25 -12.67 -18.25
C MET A 266 0.18 -13.72 -19.30
N ASP A 267 0.38 -13.31 -20.56
CA ASP A 267 0.96 -14.16 -21.61
C ASP A 267 2.48 -14.20 -21.50
N SER A 268 3.08 -15.40 -21.59
CA SER A 268 4.52 -15.58 -21.77
C SER A 268 5.00 -15.17 -23.18
N THR A 269 4.11 -15.25 -24.17
CA THR A 269 4.34 -14.77 -25.54
C THR A 269 4.38 -13.23 -25.56
N ILE A 270 5.39 -12.66 -26.23
CA ILE A 270 5.49 -11.21 -26.42
C ILE A 270 4.32 -10.72 -27.27
N LYS A 271 3.55 -9.78 -26.73
CA LYS A 271 2.55 -8.98 -27.45
C LYS A 271 2.74 -7.50 -27.08
N ASN A 272 3.55 -6.80 -27.87
CA ASN A 272 4.12 -5.49 -27.55
C ASN A 272 3.07 -4.35 -27.62
N PRO A 273 2.72 -3.69 -26.49
CA PRO A 273 1.74 -2.60 -26.47
C PRO A 273 2.27 -1.28 -27.09
N TYR A 274 3.59 -1.09 -27.11
CA TYR A 274 4.25 0.13 -27.55
C TYR A 274 4.30 0.31 -29.07
N TYR A 275 4.11 -0.77 -29.83
CA TYR A 275 4.04 -0.74 -31.30
C TYR A 275 2.83 -1.47 -31.89
N GLY A 276 2.08 -2.22 -31.08
CA GLY A 276 0.89 -2.94 -31.52
C GLY A 276 1.18 -3.86 -32.70
N SER A 277 0.33 -3.83 -33.73
CA SER A 277 0.49 -4.65 -34.94
C SER A 277 1.80 -4.42 -35.71
N GLN A 278 2.46 -3.26 -35.57
CA GLN A 278 3.67 -2.94 -36.33
C GLN A 278 4.88 -3.79 -35.92
N MET A 279 4.98 -4.15 -34.64
CA MET A 279 6.09 -4.95 -34.08
C MET A 279 5.59 -5.84 -32.92
N ILE A 280 4.46 -6.53 -33.12
CA ILE A 280 3.73 -7.21 -32.03
C ILE A 280 4.59 -8.23 -31.27
N SER A 281 5.50 -8.93 -31.93
CA SER A 281 6.41 -9.92 -31.33
C SER A 281 7.77 -9.36 -30.86
N CYS A 282 8.03 -8.06 -31.04
CA CYS A 282 9.32 -7.45 -30.70
C CYS A 282 9.43 -7.20 -29.19
N GLY A 283 10.37 -7.88 -28.53
CA GLY A 283 10.67 -7.71 -27.12
C GLY A 283 11.26 -8.97 -26.50
N SER A 284 11.44 -8.95 -25.19
CA SER A 284 11.90 -10.10 -24.39
C SER A 284 11.23 -10.12 -23.01
N THR A 285 11.24 -11.27 -22.33
CA THR A 285 10.86 -11.34 -20.91
C THR A 285 12.10 -11.06 -20.06
N ALA A 286 12.03 -10.06 -19.19
CA ALA A 286 13.12 -9.64 -18.30
C ALA A 286 13.03 -10.30 -16.91
N GLU A 287 11.82 -10.47 -16.37
CA GLU A 287 11.55 -11.12 -15.07
C GLU A 287 10.23 -11.89 -15.16
N THR A 288 10.08 -12.98 -14.40
CA THR A 288 8.76 -13.59 -14.14
C THR A 288 8.41 -13.35 -12.67
N VAL A 289 7.48 -12.41 -12.45
CA VAL A 289 7.03 -12.00 -11.12
C VAL A 289 6.01 -13.02 -10.60
N TYR A 290 6.31 -13.63 -9.47
CA TYR A 290 5.47 -14.66 -8.85
C TYR A 290 5.64 -14.65 -7.32
N ASN A 291 5.05 -13.63 -6.68
CA ASN A 291 5.01 -13.51 -5.22
C ASN A 291 3.79 -14.28 -4.66
N LYS A 292 3.99 -15.07 -3.60
CA LYS A 292 3.22 -16.32 -3.34
C LYS A 292 2.89 -16.56 -1.87
#